data_AF-A0A960T0P2-F1
#
_entry.id   AF-A0A960T0P2-F1
#
_cell.length_a   1.000
_cell.length_b   1.000
_cell.length_c   1.000
_cell.angle_alpha   90.00
_cell.angle_beta   90.00
_cell.angle_gamma   90.00
#
_symmetry.space_group_name_H-M   'P 1'
#
loop_
_entity.id
_entity.type
_entity.pdbx_description
1 polymer ?
#
loop_
_entity_poly.entity_id
_entity_poly.type
_entity_poly.pdbx_seq_one_letter_code
_entity_poly.pdbx_strand_id
1 'polypeptide(L)'
;GEAAADAHYFKCVADYIHLNPARAGQAGGDRGNLADYPWSSLRHYPKGNAPPWQPMERVLEAFKLSKDRRGRISYLAWLEARATEHGGAINEEAMEALRRGWYLGEEGFKDKLLGMLGKASDKLRKKGSRAGGAVREHNRDEAERIVTLLSAELGLPGSRKELALLRKGDPRKVLCASMVKSRTAVENAWITERLAMGHPASMSQLVHRFLRDPKAAKQLKKHEKILKSKD
;
A
#
# COMPACT_ATOMS: atom_id res chain seq x y z
N GLY A 1 -0.71 10.09 -23.68
CA GLY A 1 0.43 9.21 -23.41
C GLY A 1 0.67 9.13 -21.92
N GLU A 2 1.27 8.05 -21.46
CA GLU A 2 1.58 7.70 -20.05
C GLU A 2 2.05 8.91 -19.20
N ALA A 3 3.04 9.67 -19.70
CA ALA A 3 3.56 10.86 -19.01
C ALA A 3 2.54 11.99 -18.78
N ALA A 4 1.53 12.13 -19.64
CA ALA A 4 0.49 13.15 -19.47
C ALA A 4 -0.55 12.76 -18.41
N ALA A 5 -0.82 11.45 -18.26
CA ALA A 5 -1.69 10.93 -17.21
C ALA A 5 -1.00 11.00 -15.84
N ASP A 6 0.28 10.62 -15.76
CA ASP A 6 1.09 10.78 -14.54
C ASP A 6 1.14 12.23 -14.06
N ALA A 7 1.38 13.18 -14.97
CA ALA A 7 1.36 14.61 -14.64
C ALA A 7 -0.01 15.09 -14.11
N HIS A 8 -1.11 14.57 -14.66
CA HIS A 8 -2.45 14.90 -14.18
C HIS A 8 -2.69 14.40 -12.74
N TYR A 9 -2.42 13.13 -12.47
CA TYR A 9 -2.56 12.57 -11.11
C TYR A 9 -1.64 13.28 -10.11
N PHE A 10 -0.42 13.60 -10.51
CA PHE A 10 0.55 14.28 -9.66
C PHE A 10 0.09 15.70 -9.30
N LYS A 11 -0.52 16.45 -10.24
CA LYS A 11 -1.17 17.74 -9.94
C LYS A 11 -2.27 17.59 -8.90
N CYS A 12 -3.17 16.62 -9.10
CA CYS A 12 -4.29 16.40 -8.18
C CYS A 12 -3.80 16.14 -6.74
N VAL A 13 -2.77 15.31 -6.59
CA VAL A 13 -2.17 15.03 -5.26
C VAL A 13 -1.43 16.25 -4.72
N ALA A 14 -0.66 16.97 -5.55
CA ALA A 14 0.06 18.17 -5.13
C ALA A 14 -0.92 19.24 -4.60
N ASP A 15 -2.04 19.45 -5.29
CA ASP A 15 -3.11 20.35 -4.86
C ASP A 15 -3.74 19.90 -3.57
N TYR A 16 -4.06 18.61 -3.49
CA TYR A 16 -4.62 18.01 -2.28
C TYR A 16 -3.74 18.30 -1.08
N ILE A 17 -2.44 18.14 -1.21
CA ILE A 17 -1.51 18.38 -0.10
C ILE A 17 -1.33 19.88 0.16
N HIS A 18 -0.97 20.65 -0.86
CA HIS A 18 -0.50 22.03 -0.69
C HIS A 18 -1.63 23.04 -0.44
N LEU A 19 -2.86 22.76 -0.87
CA LEU A 19 -4.03 23.57 -0.53
C LEU A 19 -4.74 23.08 0.74
N ASN A 20 -4.28 22.00 1.37
CA ASN A 20 -4.90 21.52 2.61
C ASN A 20 -4.98 22.58 3.72
N PRO A 21 -3.94 23.41 3.95
CA PRO A 21 -4.04 24.47 4.97
C PRO A 21 -5.16 25.47 4.67
N ALA A 22 -5.36 25.86 3.40
CA ALA A 22 -6.49 26.72 3.01
C ALA A 22 -7.83 26.04 3.22
N ARG A 23 -7.98 24.78 2.76
CA ARG A 23 -9.24 24.03 2.94
C ARG A 23 -9.60 23.80 4.41
N ALA A 24 -8.58 23.68 5.27
CA ALA A 24 -8.75 23.53 6.71
C ALA A 24 -8.91 24.87 7.45
N GLY A 25 -8.84 26.01 6.74
CA GLY A 25 -8.86 27.34 7.35
C GLY A 25 -7.66 27.64 8.25
N GLN A 26 -6.48 27.08 7.97
CA GLN A 26 -5.30 27.24 8.81
C GLN A 26 -4.31 28.27 8.27
N ALA A 27 -4.25 28.47 6.95
CA ALA A 27 -3.41 29.44 6.26
C ALA A 27 -3.93 29.67 4.83
N GLY A 28 -3.44 30.69 4.13
CA GLY A 28 -3.92 31.08 2.80
C GLY A 28 -5.13 32.01 2.87
N GLY A 29 -5.35 32.79 1.80
CA GLY A 29 -6.43 33.77 1.75
C GLY A 29 -6.27 34.87 2.79
N ASP A 30 -7.29 35.06 3.64
CA ASP A 30 -7.28 36.05 4.73
C ASP A 30 -6.46 35.63 5.96
N ARG A 31 -5.87 34.43 5.97
CA ARG A 31 -5.13 33.84 7.11
C ARG A 31 -3.61 33.81 6.91
N GLY A 32 -3.08 34.69 6.07
CA GLY A 32 -1.65 34.76 5.73
C GLY A 32 -1.24 33.80 4.61
N ASN A 33 0.06 33.68 4.33
CA ASN A 33 0.53 32.89 3.20
C ASN A 33 0.56 31.38 3.49
N LEU A 34 0.28 30.56 2.48
CA LEU A 34 0.41 29.11 2.54
C LEU A 34 1.85 28.63 2.82
N ALA A 35 2.85 29.37 2.33
CA ALA A 35 4.26 29.03 2.53
C ALA A 35 4.72 29.19 4.00
N ASP A 36 4.02 30.00 4.78
CA ASP A 36 4.34 30.26 6.19
C ASP A 36 3.74 29.21 7.13
N TYR A 37 2.86 28.33 6.63
CA TYR A 37 2.27 27.27 7.43
C TYR A 37 3.32 26.23 7.87
N PRO A 38 3.63 26.08 9.18
CA PRO A 38 4.80 25.32 9.65
C PRO A 38 4.80 23.85 9.24
N TRP A 39 3.62 23.24 9.11
CA TRP A 39 3.45 21.83 8.78
C TRP A 39 3.35 21.57 7.26
N SER A 40 3.56 22.60 6.43
CA SER A 40 3.62 22.48 4.98
C SER A 40 5.04 22.31 4.47
N SER A 41 5.20 21.50 3.42
CA SER A 41 6.41 21.43 2.60
C SER A 41 6.60 22.65 1.69
N LEU A 42 5.60 23.53 1.57
CA LEU A 42 5.66 24.76 0.76
C LEU A 42 6.72 25.75 1.25
N ARG A 43 7.06 25.74 2.53
CA ARG A 43 8.10 26.62 3.11
C ARG A 43 9.46 26.53 2.43
N HIS A 44 9.76 25.42 1.73
CA HIS A 44 11.02 25.23 1.02
C HIS A 44 11.03 25.87 -0.38
N TYR A 45 9.86 26.21 -0.97
CA TYR A 45 9.77 26.75 -2.33
C TYR A 45 10.39 28.14 -2.49
N PRO A 46 10.21 29.11 -1.57
CA PRO A 46 10.80 30.44 -1.72
C PRO A 46 12.33 30.40 -1.86
N LYS A 47 13.00 29.56 -1.05
CA LYS A 47 14.46 29.41 -1.03
C LYS A 47 14.97 28.32 -1.98
N GLY A 48 14.11 27.42 -2.45
CA GLY A 48 14.51 26.28 -3.28
C GLY A 48 15.38 25.26 -2.54
N ASN A 49 15.28 25.21 -1.21
CA ASN A 49 16.11 24.36 -0.35
C ASN A 49 15.35 23.08 0.08
N ALA A 50 14.67 22.45 -0.88
CA ALA A 50 13.91 21.24 -0.61
C ALA A 50 14.85 20.12 -0.13
N PRO A 51 14.48 19.37 0.92
CA PRO A 51 15.22 18.16 1.28
C PRO A 51 15.12 17.10 0.16
N PRO A 52 16.08 16.16 0.06
CA PRO A 52 16.15 15.20 -1.06
C PRO A 52 14.91 14.32 -1.26
N TRP A 53 14.12 14.13 -0.20
CA TRP A 53 12.88 13.35 -0.24
C TRP A 53 11.67 14.13 -0.76
N GLN A 54 11.76 15.46 -0.88
CA GLN A 54 10.67 16.30 -1.38
C GLN A 54 10.78 16.44 -2.91
N PRO A 55 9.78 15.97 -3.68
CA PRO A 55 9.85 15.95 -5.15
C PRO A 55 9.46 17.32 -5.76
N MET A 56 10.13 18.40 -5.35
CA MET A 56 9.81 19.78 -5.77
C MET A 56 9.85 19.95 -7.29
N GLU A 57 10.91 19.46 -7.96
CA GLU A 57 11.03 19.57 -9.41
C GLU A 57 9.93 18.82 -10.16
N ARG A 58 9.51 17.67 -9.63
CA ARG A 58 8.40 16.90 -10.22
C ARG A 58 7.07 17.64 -10.11
N VAL A 59 6.86 18.38 -9.02
CA VAL A 59 5.69 19.27 -8.90
C VAL A 59 5.77 20.34 -9.99
N LEU A 60 6.86 21.08 -10.09
CA LEU A 60 7.01 22.14 -11.09
C LEU A 60 6.81 21.61 -12.52
N GLU A 61 7.39 20.46 -12.83
CA GLU A 61 7.24 19.78 -14.12
C GLU A 61 5.79 19.39 -14.41
N ALA A 62 5.08 18.81 -13.44
CA ALA A 62 3.67 18.48 -13.59
C ALA A 62 2.87 19.75 -13.96
N PHE A 63 3.13 20.88 -13.29
CA PHE A 63 2.53 22.18 -13.58
C PHE A 63 3.06 22.87 -14.85
N LYS A 64 3.97 22.25 -15.60
CA LYS A 64 4.64 22.82 -16.79
C LYS A 64 5.35 24.15 -16.47
N LEU A 65 5.91 24.24 -15.27
CA LEU A 65 6.67 25.39 -14.78
C LEU A 65 8.17 25.13 -14.90
N SER A 66 8.96 26.21 -15.00
CA SER A 66 10.42 26.12 -15.00
C SER A 66 10.94 25.57 -13.67
N LYS A 67 12.04 24.81 -13.70
CA LYS A 67 12.65 24.21 -12.50
C LYS A 67 13.53 25.19 -11.70
N ASP A 68 13.38 26.49 -11.95
CA ASP A 68 14.18 27.56 -11.36
C ASP A 68 13.36 28.38 -10.35
N ARG A 69 13.93 29.51 -9.91
CA ARG A 69 13.25 30.43 -8.98
C ARG A 69 11.92 30.94 -9.53
N ARG A 70 11.82 31.18 -10.85
CA ARG A 70 10.61 31.73 -11.46
C ARG A 70 9.46 30.74 -11.35
N GLY A 71 9.68 29.48 -11.71
CA GLY A 71 8.63 28.47 -11.64
C GLY A 71 8.18 28.19 -10.20
N ARG A 72 9.09 28.23 -9.22
CA ARG A 72 8.70 28.13 -7.79
C ARG A 72 7.79 29.26 -7.34
N ILE A 73 8.11 30.49 -7.75
CA ILE A 73 7.28 31.67 -7.43
C ILE A 73 5.93 31.58 -8.14
N SER A 74 5.92 31.19 -9.42
CA SER A 74 4.67 30.98 -10.16
C SER A 74 3.79 29.91 -9.52
N TYR A 75 4.38 28.82 -9.02
CA TYR A 75 3.65 27.78 -8.32
C TYR A 75 3.02 28.29 -7.00
N LEU A 76 3.78 29.03 -6.20
CA LEU A 76 3.26 29.65 -4.97
C LEU A 76 2.13 30.63 -5.28
N ALA A 77 2.33 31.55 -6.22
CA ALA A 77 1.32 32.51 -6.63
C ALA A 77 0.03 31.83 -7.11
N TRP A 78 0.16 30.74 -7.86
CA TRP A 78 -0.97 29.94 -8.31
C TRP A 78 -1.76 29.30 -7.14
N LEU A 79 -1.07 28.80 -6.11
CA LEU A 79 -1.71 28.26 -4.92
C LEU A 79 -2.40 29.36 -4.09
N GLU A 80 -1.76 30.51 -3.90
CA GLU A 80 -2.31 31.63 -3.12
C GLU A 80 -3.57 32.21 -3.78
N ALA A 81 -3.59 32.32 -5.11
CA ALA A 81 -4.78 32.73 -5.86
C ALA A 81 -5.94 31.77 -5.59
N ARG A 82 -5.70 30.45 -5.65
CA ARG A 82 -6.73 29.43 -5.35
C ARG A 82 -7.17 29.41 -3.89
N ALA A 83 -6.26 29.67 -2.96
CA ALA A 83 -6.61 29.81 -1.54
C ALA A 83 -7.55 31.01 -1.33
N THR A 84 -7.30 32.11 -2.03
CA THR A 84 -8.09 33.35 -1.94
C THR A 84 -9.45 33.21 -2.62
N GLU A 85 -9.48 32.73 -3.86
CA GLU A 85 -10.70 32.72 -4.70
C GLU A 85 -11.67 31.59 -4.32
N HIS A 86 -11.15 30.47 -3.84
CA HIS A 86 -11.93 29.23 -3.67
C HIS A 86 -11.68 28.52 -2.33
N GLY A 87 -11.02 29.17 -1.37
CA GLY A 87 -10.67 28.53 -0.09
C GLY A 87 -9.77 27.30 -0.25
N GLY A 88 -9.02 27.20 -1.37
CA GLY A 88 -8.21 26.05 -1.70
C GLY A 88 -9.00 24.81 -2.13
N ALA A 89 -10.28 24.97 -2.51
CA ALA A 89 -11.11 23.88 -3.00
C ALA A 89 -10.46 23.16 -4.20
N ILE A 90 -10.69 21.85 -4.24
CA ILE A 90 -10.26 20.97 -5.34
C ILE A 90 -11.52 20.51 -6.06
N ASN A 91 -11.44 20.32 -7.37
CA ASN A 91 -12.56 19.84 -8.16
C ASN A 91 -13.06 18.49 -7.63
N GLU A 92 -14.39 18.29 -7.65
CA GLU A 92 -15.00 17.10 -7.06
C GLU A 92 -14.52 15.81 -7.74
N GLU A 93 -14.30 15.84 -9.06
CA GLU A 93 -13.73 14.70 -9.80
C GLU A 93 -12.36 14.27 -9.28
N ALA A 94 -11.46 15.21 -8.95
CA ALA A 94 -10.17 14.83 -8.38
C ALA A 94 -10.30 14.38 -6.92
N MET A 95 -11.23 14.97 -6.15
CA MET A 95 -11.55 14.50 -4.80
C MET A 95 -12.12 13.09 -4.80
N GLU A 96 -13.00 12.76 -5.74
CA GLU A 96 -13.52 11.41 -5.93
C GLU A 96 -12.41 10.44 -6.34
N ALA A 97 -11.56 10.83 -7.28
CA ALA A 97 -10.41 10.04 -7.68
C ALA A 97 -9.47 9.74 -6.50
N LEU A 98 -9.24 10.71 -5.61
CA LEU A 98 -8.46 10.54 -4.38
C LEU A 98 -9.15 9.64 -3.34
N ARG A 99 -10.49 9.61 -3.30
CA ARG A 99 -11.28 8.79 -2.38
C ARG A 99 -11.48 7.35 -2.85
N ARG A 100 -11.35 7.08 -4.15
CA ARG A 100 -11.68 5.79 -4.79
C ARG A 100 -10.86 4.60 -4.30
N GLY A 101 -9.71 4.81 -3.68
CA GLY A 101 -8.88 3.72 -3.18
C GLY A 101 -7.61 4.15 -2.49
N TRP A 102 -6.67 3.21 -2.33
CA TRP A 102 -5.39 3.45 -1.66
C TRP A 102 -4.28 3.93 -2.61
N TYR A 103 -4.56 4.01 -3.91
CA TYR A 103 -3.64 4.50 -4.94
C TYR A 103 -4.38 5.41 -5.92
N LEU A 104 -3.63 6.32 -6.54
CA LEU A 104 -4.08 7.15 -7.65
C LEU A 104 -3.00 7.12 -8.73
N GLY A 105 -3.36 6.64 -9.91
CA GLY A 105 -2.43 6.46 -11.03
C GLY A 105 -3.09 5.71 -12.18
N GLU A 106 -2.32 5.54 -13.25
CA GLU A 106 -2.78 4.86 -14.47
C GLU A 106 -2.85 3.34 -14.32
N GLU A 107 -3.32 2.68 -15.38
CA GLU A 107 -3.39 1.22 -15.46
C GLU A 107 -1.99 0.60 -15.25
N GLY A 108 -1.91 -0.45 -14.43
CA GLY A 108 -0.63 -1.08 -14.05
C GLY A 108 0.16 -0.37 -12.95
N PHE A 109 -0.17 0.89 -12.59
CA PHE A 109 0.49 1.57 -11.46
C PHE A 109 0.23 0.85 -10.13
N LYS A 110 -0.98 0.33 -9.94
CA LYS A 110 -1.35 -0.52 -8.80
C LYS A 110 -0.41 -1.73 -8.70
N ASP A 111 -0.21 -2.44 -9.80
CA ASP A 111 0.61 -3.66 -9.83
C ASP A 111 2.09 -3.34 -9.56
N LYS A 112 2.57 -2.21 -10.09
CA LYS A 112 3.91 -1.69 -9.77
C LYS A 112 4.06 -1.39 -8.27
N LEU A 113 3.08 -0.72 -7.66
CA LEU A 113 3.08 -0.44 -6.21
C LEU A 113 3.04 -1.73 -5.38
N LEU A 114 2.21 -2.70 -5.77
CA LEU A 114 2.13 -4.02 -5.13
C LEU A 114 3.46 -4.78 -5.25
N GLY A 115 4.12 -4.73 -6.41
CA GLY A 115 5.44 -5.32 -6.62
C GLY A 115 6.54 -4.68 -5.77
N MET A 116 6.52 -3.34 -5.61
CA MET A 116 7.42 -2.63 -4.70
C MET A 116 7.14 -3.00 -3.24
N LEU A 117 5.86 -3.14 -2.88
CA LEU A 117 5.47 -3.55 -1.54
C LEU A 117 5.89 -4.98 -1.23
N GLY A 118 5.80 -5.91 -2.17
CA GLY A 118 6.33 -7.27 -2.03
C GLY A 118 7.82 -7.25 -1.62
N LYS A 119 8.64 -6.49 -2.35
CA LYS A 119 10.07 -6.31 -2.06
C LYS A 119 10.35 -5.62 -0.72
N ALA A 120 9.50 -4.66 -0.33
CA ALA A 120 9.63 -3.91 0.92
C ALA A 120 9.12 -4.68 2.15
N SER A 121 8.13 -5.56 1.96
CA SER A 121 7.46 -6.33 3.01
C SER A 121 8.45 -7.25 3.75
N ASP A 122 9.43 -7.81 3.04
CA ASP A 122 10.53 -8.59 3.62
C ASP A 122 11.31 -7.78 4.67
N LYS A 123 11.44 -6.45 4.52
CA LYS A 123 12.10 -5.55 5.47
C LYS A 123 11.15 -5.00 6.54
N LEU A 124 9.88 -4.75 6.22
CA LEU A 124 8.90 -4.13 7.13
C LEU A 124 8.34 -5.10 8.20
N ARG A 125 8.43 -6.42 7.98
CA ARG A 125 7.97 -7.50 8.89
C ARG A 125 8.48 -7.43 10.33
N LYS A 126 9.53 -6.64 10.62
CA LYS A 126 10.12 -6.48 11.96
C LYS A 126 9.41 -5.50 12.89
N LYS A 127 8.51 -4.63 12.39
CA LYS A 127 7.75 -3.69 13.22
C LYS A 127 6.27 -3.93 12.95
N GLY A 128 5.53 -4.40 13.96
CA GLY A 128 4.10 -4.73 13.89
C GLY A 128 3.22 -3.53 13.54
N SER A 129 3.25 -3.12 12.27
CA SER A 129 2.48 -1.99 11.76
C SER A 129 1.07 -2.44 11.40
N ARG A 130 0.09 -1.63 11.81
CA ARG A 130 -1.29 -1.70 11.30
C ARG A 130 -1.24 -1.43 9.80
N ALA A 131 -1.42 -2.47 9.01
CA ALA A 131 -1.35 -2.45 7.56
C ALA A 131 -2.49 -1.60 6.95
N GLY A 132 -2.15 -0.59 6.13
CA GLY A 132 -3.12 0.13 5.29
C GLY A 132 -3.83 -0.80 4.29
N GLY A 133 -4.87 -0.31 3.59
CA GLY A 133 -5.65 -1.11 2.63
C GLY A 133 -4.79 -1.85 1.60
N ALA A 134 -3.82 -1.15 1.02
CA ALA A 134 -2.80 -1.68 0.11
C ALA A 134 -2.08 -2.93 0.62
N VAL A 135 -1.62 -2.84 1.87
CA VAL A 135 -0.84 -3.89 2.51
C VAL A 135 -1.75 -5.07 2.82
N ARG A 136 -3.01 -4.84 3.20
CA ARG A 136 -3.99 -5.91 3.43
C ARG A 136 -4.34 -6.66 2.15
N GLU A 137 -4.57 -5.95 1.04
CA GLU A 137 -4.84 -6.54 -0.27
C GLU A 137 -3.64 -7.36 -0.75
N HIS A 138 -2.44 -6.76 -0.76
CA HIS A 138 -1.20 -7.47 -1.10
C HIS A 138 -0.98 -8.74 -0.26
N ASN A 139 -1.20 -8.66 1.06
CA ASN A 139 -1.07 -9.81 1.93
C ASN A 139 -2.11 -10.89 1.62
N ARG A 140 -3.34 -10.51 1.22
CA ARG A 140 -4.38 -11.47 0.80
C ARG A 140 -4.00 -12.14 -0.53
N ASP A 141 -3.51 -11.39 -1.50
CA ASP A 141 -3.11 -11.93 -2.81
C ASP A 141 -1.93 -12.91 -2.67
N GLU A 142 -0.90 -12.55 -1.89
CA GLU A 142 0.22 -13.45 -1.61
C GLU A 142 -0.24 -14.68 -0.81
N ALA A 143 -1.18 -14.51 0.13
CA ALA A 143 -1.73 -15.63 0.88
C ALA A 143 -2.50 -16.60 -0.03
N GLU A 144 -3.32 -16.07 -0.94
CA GLU A 144 -4.08 -16.87 -1.91
C GLU A 144 -3.15 -17.60 -2.90
N ARG A 145 -2.07 -16.93 -3.35
CA ARG A 145 -1.03 -17.55 -4.18
C ARG A 145 -0.36 -18.72 -3.48
N ILE A 146 0.08 -18.52 -2.23
CA ILE A 146 0.69 -19.58 -1.41
C ILE A 146 -0.27 -20.75 -1.24
N VAL A 147 -1.53 -20.48 -0.89
CA VAL A 147 -2.55 -21.52 -0.69
C VAL A 147 -2.77 -22.30 -1.97
N THR A 148 -2.88 -21.63 -3.11
CA THR A 148 -3.11 -22.27 -4.41
C THR A 148 -1.96 -23.18 -4.81
N LEU A 149 -0.73 -22.67 -4.75
CA LEU A 149 0.47 -23.43 -5.12
C LEU A 149 0.71 -24.63 -4.20
N LEU A 150 0.59 -24.44 -2.88
CA LEU A 150 0.79 -25.52 -1.93
C LEU A 150 -0.37 -26.52 -1.93
N SER A 151 -1.59 -26.09 -2.21
CA SER A 151 -2.72 -27.03 -2.27
C SER A 151 -2.54 -27.99 -3.44
N ALA A 152 -2.12 -27.50 -4.61
CA ALA A 152 -1.79 -28.34 -5.75
C ALA A 152 -0.65 -29.32 -5.43
N GLU A 153 0.44 -28.84 -4.82
CA GLU A 153 1.60 -29.67 -4.45
C GLU A 153 1.26 -30.75 -3.41
N LEU A 154 0.44 -30.41 -2.41
CA LEU A 154 0.11 -31.30 -1.31
C LEU A 154 -1.11 -32.20 -1.61
N GLY A 155 -1.71 -32.08 -2.80
CA GLY A 155 -2.95 -32.78 -3.15
C GLY A 155 -4.12 -32.40 -2.22
N LEU A 156 -4.19 -31.14 -1.80
CA LEU A 156 -5.37 -30.60 -1.14
C LEU A 156 -6.42 -30.21 -2.19
N PRO A 157 -7.71 -30.50 -1.91
CA PRO A 157 -8.77 -30.10 -2.83
C PRO A 157 -8.88 -28.57 -2.92
N GLY A 158 -9.24 -28.09 -4.12
CA GLY A 158 -9.33 -26.66 -4.41
C GLY A 158 -10.56 -25.99 -3.78
N SER A 159 -11.64 -26.74 -3.54
CA SER A 159 -12.88 -26.17 -3.02
C SER A 159 -12.95 -26.21 -1.48
N ARG A 160 -13.55 -25.17 -0.90
CA ARG A 160 -13.79 -25.09 0.55
C ARG A 160 -14.68 -26.24 1.07
N LYS A 161 -15.66 -26.68 0.27
CA LYS A 161 -16.58 -27.77 0.65
C LYS A 161 -15.83 -29.09 0.82
N GLU A 162 -14.96 -29.43 -0.13
CA GLU A 162 -14.12 -30.63 -0.04
C GLU A 162 -13.07 -30.51 1.06
N LEU A 163 -12.46 -29.33 1.21
CA LEU A 163 -11.57 -29.07 2.34
C LEU A 163 -12.31 -29.28 3.68
N ALA A 164 -13.58 -28.93 3.79
CA ALA A 164 -14.34 -29.10 5.02
C ALA A 164 -14.53 -30.58 5.43
N LEU A 165 -14.48 -31.52 4.48
CA LEU A 165 -14.54 -32.97 4.71
C LEU A 165 -13.25 -33.52 5.33
N LEU A 166 -12.12 -32.85 5.10
CA LEU A 166 -10.86 -33.18 5.74
C LEU A 166 -10.83 -32.71 7.20
N ARG A 167 -10.07 -33.42 8.04
CA ARG A 167 -9.83 -33.02 9.43
C ARG A 167 -9.35 -31.57 9.50
N LYS A 168 -9.79 -30.83 10.52
CA LYS A 168 -9.41 -29.42 10.72
C LYS A 168 -7.91 -29.25 10.91
N GLY A 169 -7.26 -30.21 11.57
CA GLY A 169 -5.81 -30.30 11.72
C GLY A 169 -5.13 -31.25 10.74
N ASP A 170 -5.67 -31.44 9.52
CA ASP A 170 -4.95 -32.18 8.46
C ASP A 170 -3.54 -31.58 8.30
N PRO A 171 -2.46 -32.40 8.38
CA PRO A 171 -1.09 -31.90 8.35
C PRO A 171 -0.77 -31.02 7.14
N ARG A 172 -1.41 -31.27 5.98
CA ARG A 172 -1.22 -30.47 4.76
C ARG A 172 -1.81 -29.08 4.92
N LYS A 173 -2.99 -28.97 5.54
CA LYS A 173 -3.60 -27.66 5.87
C LYS A 173 -2.76 -26.90 6.88
N VAL A 174 -2.24 -27.59 7.89
CA VAL A 174 -1.38 -26.98 8.92
C VAL A 174 -0.07 -26.46 8.31
N LEU A 175 0.56 -27.23 7.40
CA LEU A 175 1.74 -26.78 6.66
C LEU A 175 1.44 -25.54 5.80
N CYS A 176 0.32 -25.56 5.07
CA CYS A 176 -0.12 -24.44 4.24
C CYS A 176 -0.38 -23.17 5.08
N ALA A 177 -1.15 -23.30 6.17
CA ALA A 177 -1.41 -22.22 7.12
C ALA A 177 -0.12 -21.67 7.75
N SER A 178 0.83 -22.55 8.08
CA SER A 178 2.14 -22.16 8.62
C SER A 178 2.95 -21.34 7.61
N MET A 179 2.93 -21.74 6.33
CA MET A 179 3.60 -20.99 5.26
C MET A 179 2.98 -19.61 5.07
N VAL A 180 1.63 -19.53 4.99
CA VAL A 180 0.91 -18.25 4.89
C VAL A 180 1.28 -17.33 6.06
N LYS A 181 1.21 -17.82 7.30
CA LYS A 181 1.57 -17.01 8.49
C LYS A 181 3.02 -16.56 8.53
N SER A 182 3.93 -17.30 7.89
CA SER A 182 5.35 -16.91 7.82
C SER A 182 5.63 -15.84 6.76
N ARG A 183 4.75 -15.69 5.76
CA ARG A 183 4.96 -14.85 4.58
C ARG A 183 3.98 -13.69 4.46
N THR A 184 2.85 -13.72 5.16
CA THR A 184 1.85 -12.67 5.07
C THR A 184 1.35 -12.25 6.45
N ALA A 185 0.77 -11.07 6.51
CA ALA A 185 0.12 -10.50 7.70
C ALA A 185 -1.42 -10.61 7.63
N VAL A 186 -1.96 -11.60 6.92
CA VAL A 186 -3.41 -11.82 6.87
C VAL A 186 -3.94 -12.26 8.24
N GLU A 187 -5.20 -11.93 8.50
CA GLU A 187 -5.87 -12.32 9.73
C GLU A 187 -6.06 -13.84 9.80
N ASN A 188 -5.96 -14.41 11.01
CA ASN A 188 -6.19 -15.84 11.22
C ASN A 188 -7.58 -16.29 10.73
N ALA A 189 -8.59 -15.41 10.80
CA ALA A 189 -9.94 -15.65 10.30
C ALA A 189 -9.94 -16.01 8.80
N TRP A 190 -9.21 -15.25 7.99
CA TRP A 190 -9.07 -15.50 6.56
C TRP A 190 -8.48 -16.88 6.29
N ILE A 191 -7.41 -17.26 7.01
CA ILE A 191 -6.76 -18.57 6.86
C ILE A 191 -7.74 -19.70 7.21
N THR A 192 -8.46 -19.56 8.33
CA THR A 192 -9.42 -20.58 8.76
C THR A 192 -10.60 -20.74 7.82
N GLU A 193 -11.06 -19.64 7.25
CA GLU A 193 -12.14 -19.65 6.26
C GLU A 193 -11.68 -20.34 4.98
N ARG A 194 -10.51 -19.94 4.47
CA ARG A 194 -9.92 -20.43 3.22
C ARG A 194 -9.53 -21.90 3.25
N LEU A 195 -9.00 -22.40 4.37
CA LEU A 195 -8.56 -23.79 4.56
C LEU A 195 -9.57 -24.67 5.32
N ALA A 196 -10.74 -24.12 5.67
CA ALA A 196 -11.79 -24.79 6.45
C ALA A 196 -11.26 -25.42 7.76
N MET A 197 -10.49 -24.66 8.54
CA MET A 197 -9.78 -25.13 9.76
C MET A 197 -10.50 -24.83 11.08
N GLY A 198 -11.75 -24.33 11.04
CA GLY A 198 -12.54 -24.05 12.23
C GLY A 198 -12.18 -22.72 12.87
N HIS A 199 -12.09 -22.65 14.20
CA HIS A 199 -11.89 -21.38 14.91
C HIS A 199 -10.44 -20.85 14.77
N PRO A 200 -10.23 -19.53 14.60
CA PRO A 200 -8.90 -18.92 14.46
C PRO A 200 -7.90 -19.29 15.56
N ALA A 201 -8.35 -19.35 16.82
CA ALA A 201 -7.50 -19.73 17.95
C ALA A 201 -7.02 -21.19 17.86
N SER A 202 -7.91 -22.12 17.48
CA SER A 202 -7.59 -23.54 17.31
C SER A 202 -6.59 -23.75 16.18
N MET A 203 -6.78 -23.08 15.04
CA MET A 203 -5.81 -23.11 13.94
C MET A 203 -4.44 -22.56 14.38
N SER A 204 -4.42 -21.45 15.12
CA SER A 204 -3.17 -20.87 15.61
C SER A 204 -2.42 -21.82 16.57
N GLN A 205 -3.14 -22.57 17.41
CA GLN A 205 -2.55 -23.61 18.27
C GLN A 205 -1.99 -24.78 17.45
N LEU A 206 -2.67 -25.22 16.39
CA LEU A 206 -2.18 -26.26 15.48
C LEU A 206 -0.90 -25.84 14.77
N VAL A 207 -0.87 -24.62 14.22
CA VAL A 207 0.34 -24.05 13.61
C VAL A 207 1.48 -23.94 14.63
N HIS A 208 1.20 -23.43 15.83
CA HIS A 208 2.21 -23.33 16.88
C HIS A 208 2.78 -24.70 17.27
N ARG A 209 1.93 -25.73 17.40
CA ARG A 209 2.36 -27.11 17.69
C ARG A 209 3.23 -27.66 16.56
N PHE A 210 2.85 -27.45 15.31
CA PHE A 210 3.63 -27.84 14.15
C PHE A 210 5.02 -27.20 14.15
N LEU A 211 5.11 -25.88 14.38
CA LEU A 211 6.39 -25.16 14.38
C LEU A 211 7.36 -25.61 15.49
N ARG A 212 6.88 -26.28 16.54
CA ARG A 212 7.74 -26.88 17.59
C ARG A 212 8.27 -28.27 17.23
N ASP A 213 7.74 -28.91 16.17
CA ASP A 213 8.26 -30.17 15.68
C ASP A 213 9.65 -29.94 15.03
N PRO A 214 10.71 -30.65 15.42
CA PRO A 214 12.03 -30.54 14.81
C PRO A 214 12.03 -30.73 13.28
N LYS A 215 11.07 -31.49 12.74
CA LYS A 215 10.93 -31.75 11.30
C LYS A 215 10.28 -30.58 10.55
N ALA A 216 9.60 -29.66 11.23
CA ALA A 216 8.85 -28.58 10.60
C ALA A 216 9.75 -27.63 9.79
N ALA A 217 10.93 -27.28 10.30
CA ALA A 217 11.88 -26.42 9.58
C ALA A 217 12.31 -27.05 8.24
N LYS A 218 12.56 -28.36 8.22
CA LYS A 218 12.90 -29.10 6.99
C LYS A 218 11.73 -29.12 6.00
N GLN A 219 10.51 -29.34 6.50
CA GLN A 219 9.31 -29.35 5.67
C GLN A 219 9.00 -27.97 5.07
N LEU A 220 9.08 -26.89 5.87
CA LEU A 220 8.88 -25.52 5.39
C LEU A 220 9.93 -25.15 4.34
N LYS A 221 11.22 -25.43 4.59
CA LYS A 221 12.30 -25.14 3.65
C LYS A 221 12.17 -25.89 2.33
N LYS A 222 11.65 -27.13 2.34
CA LYS A 222 11.36 -27.91 1.12
C LYS A 222 10.34 -27.17 0.24
N HIS A 223 9.22 -26.76 0.82
CA HIS A 223 8.11 -26.15 0.08
C HIS A 223 8.35 -24.67 -0.23
N GLU A 224 9.19 -23.99 0.56
CA GLU A 224 9.65 -22.64 0.25
C GLU A 224 10.43 -22.56 -1.07
N LYS A 225 11.26 -23.57 -1.39
CA LYS A 225 11.96 -23.61 -2.68
C LYS A 225 11.00 -23.66 -3.86
N ILE A 226 9.86 -24.34 -3.70
CA ILE A 226 8.82 -24.49 -4.74
C ILE A 226 8.12 -23.15 -4.98
N LEU A 227 7.87 -22.38 -3.92
CA LEU A 227 7.31 -21.05 -4.04
C LEU A 227 8.26 -20.10 -4.80
N LYS A 228 9.57 -20.22 -4.58
CA LYS A 228 10.60 -19.40 -5.25
C LYS A 228 10.92 -19.82 -6.69
N SER A 229 10.69 -21.08 -7.06
CA SER A 229 10.93 -21.56 -8.43
C SER A 229 9.77 -21.29 -9.40
N LYS A 230 8.65 -20.79 -8.87
CA LYS A 230 7.43 -20.44 -9.62
C LYS A 230 7.09 -18.95 -9.52
N ASP A 231 8.02 -18.15 -8.97
CA ASP A 231 8.06 -16.68 -9.10
C ASP A 231 8.78 -16.33 -10.41
#